data_AF-A0A366K4K7-F1
#
_entry.id   AF-A0A366K4K7-F1
#
_cell.length_a   1.000
_cell.length_b   1.000
_cell.length_c   1.000
_cell.angle_alpha   90.00
_cell.angle_beta   90.00
_cell.angle_gamma   90.00
#
_symmetry.space_group_name_H-M   'P 1'
#
loop_
_entity.id
_entity.type
_entity.pdbx_description
1 polymer ?
#
loop_
_entity_poly.entity_id
_entity_poly.type
_entity_poly.pdbx_seq_one_letter_code
_entity_poly.pdbx_strand_id
1 'polypeptide(L)' 'MLQNIGIPGLILVLVIALIIFGPSKLPEIGRAFGSTLREFKSSTKELLAENQEDSSKTK' A
#
# COMPACT_ATOMS: atom_id res chain seq x y z
N MET A 1 -25.23 1.31 -16.13
CA MET A 1 -25.87 0.55 -15.02
C MET A 1 -24.94 0.41 -13.82
N LEU A 2 -23.66 0.00 -13.98
CA LEU A 2 -22.73 -0.17 -12.84
C LEU A 2 -22.14 1.15 -12.26
N GLN A 3 -22.09 2.23 -13.05
CA GLN A 3 -21.54 3.53 -12.61
C GLN A 3 -22.40 4.27 -11.56
N ASN A 4 -23.66 3.87 -11.38
CA ASN A 4 -24.52 4.39 -10.29
C ASN A 4 -24.31 3.64 -8.97
N ILE A 5 -23.53 2.55 -8.99
CA ILE A 5 -23.24 1.74 -7.82
C ILE A 5 -21.96 2.26 -7.16
N GLY A 6 -21.97 3.53 -6.77
CA GLY A 6 -20.83 4.22 -6.19
C GLY A 6 -20.39 3.64 -4.84
N ILE A 7 -20.11 4.51 -3.86
CA ILE A 7 -19.70 4.09 -2.51
C ILE A 7 -20.61 2.98 -1.90
N PRO A 8 -21.96 2.99 -2.08
CA PRO A 8 -22.81 1.92 -1.57
C PRO A 8 -22.50 0.52 -2.14
N GLY A 9 -22.11 0.43 -3.42
CA GLY A 9 -21.75 -0.84 -4.05
C GLY A 9 -20.47 -1.42 -3.51
N LEU A 10 -19.47 -0.55 -3.34
CA LEU A 10 -18.20 -0.93 -2.76
C LEU A 10 -18.37 -1.45 -1.32
N ILE A 11 -19.25 -0.82 -0.53
CA ILE A 11 -19.58 -1.29 0.82
C ILE A 11 -20.20 -2.68 0.78
N LEU A 12 -21.14 -2.96 -0.13
CA LEU A 12 -21.75 -4.29 -0.25
C LEU A 12 -20.72 -5.37 -0.58
N VAL A 13 -19.83 -5.10 -1.53
CA VAL A 13 -18.72 -6.03 -1.87
C VAL A 13 -17.79 -6.23 -0.67
N LEU A 14 -17.48 -5.14 0.06
CA LEU A 14 -16.65 -5.19 1.24
C LEU A 14 -17.30 -6.05 2.34
N VAL A 15 -18.61 -5.92 2.57
CA VAL A 15 -19.34 -6.77 3.54
C VAL A 15 -19.26 -8.24 3.16
N ILE A 16 -19.47 -8.59 1.89
CA ILE A 16 -19.36 -9.99 1.43
C ILE A 16 -17.93 -10.50 1.63
N ALA A 17 -16.92 -9.71 1.26
CA ALA A 17 -15.52 -10.05 1.49
C ALA A 17 -15.22 -10.23 2.98
N LEU A 18 -15.78 -9.39 3.86
CA LEU A 18 -15.63 -9.51 5.31
C LEU A 18 -16.32 -10.74 5.90
N ILE A 19 -17.40 -11.24 5.29
CA ILE A 19 -18.02 -12.50 5.73
C ILE A 19 -17.10 -13.68 5.40
N ILE A 20 -16.46 -13.67 4.23
CA ILE A 20 -15.57 -14.75 3.78
C ILE A 20 -14.23 -14.72 4.53
N PHE A 21 -13.60 -13.54 4.60
CA PHE A 21 -12.26 -13.37 5.17
C PHE A 21 -12.28 -12.98 6.65
N GLY A 22 -13.34 -12.35 7.15
CA GLY A 22 -13.42 -11.80 8.50
C GLY A 22 -12.95 -10.34 8.60
N PRO A 23 -13.57 -9.51 9.47
CA PRO A 23 -13.21 -8.09 9.65
C PRO A 23 -11.78 -7.87 10.16
N SER A 24 -11.21 -8.83 10.88
CA SER A 24 -9.86 -8.73 11.42
C SER A 24 -8.76 -8.96 10.39
N LYS A 25 -9.07 -9.63 9.25
CA LYS A 25 -8.05 -9.95 8.23
C LYS A 25 -7.62 -8.75 7.41
N LEU A 26 -8.54 -7.83 7.08
CA LEU A 26 -8.17 -6.63 6.31
C LEU A 26 -7.15 -5.73 7.06
N PRO A 27 -7.33 -5.41 8.35
CA PRO A 27 -6.31 -4.67 9.12
C PRO A 27 -5.00 -5.43 9.29
N GLU A 28 -5.05 -6.75 9.47
CA GLU A 28 -3.87 -7.61 9.62
C GLU A 28 -3.00 -7.57 8.35
N ILE A 29 -3.62 -7.77 7.17
CA ILE A 29 -2.96 -7.67 5.87
C ILE A 29 -2.45 -6.24 5.62
N GLY A 30 -3.26 -5.22 5.94
CA GLY A 30 -2.86 -3.83 5.79
C GLY A 30 -1.64 -3.45 6.63
N ARG A 31 -1.53 -3.98 7.86
CA ARG A 31 -0.35 -3.77 8.72
C ARG A 31 0.88 -4.47 8.16
N ALA A 32 0.76 -5.73 7.73
CA ALA A 32 1.86 -6.47 7.14
C ALA A 32 2.38 -5.79 5.86
N PHE A 33 1.46 -5.49 4.95
CA PHE A 33 1.77 -4.80 3.69
C PHE A 33 2.34 -3.39 3.94
N GLY A 34 1.77 -2.65 4.89
CA GLY A 34 2.24 -1.31 5.26
C GLY A 34 3.68 -1.29 5.77
N SER A 35 4.06 -2.27 6.60
CA SER A 35 5.45 -2.43 7.05
C SER A 35 6.38 -2.70 5.88
N THR A 36 6.02 -3.61 4.97
CA THR A 36 6.80 -3.90 3.76
C THR A 36 6.96 -2.67 2.87
N LEU A 37 5.89 -1.91 2.64
CA LEU A 37 5.93 -0.67 1.86
C LEU A 37 6.80 0.40 2.52
N ARG A 38 6.78 0.48 3.85
CA ARG A 38 7.61 1.42 4.61
C ARG A 38 9.10 1.08 4.49
N GLU A 39 9.46 -0.19 4.60
CA GLU A 39 10.83 -0.67 4.41
C GLU A 39 11.28 -0.45 2.96
N PHE A 40 10.46 -0.87 2.00
CA PHE A 40 10.73 -0.65 0.56
C PHE A 40 10.97 0.82 0.24
N LYS A 41 10.14 1.73 0.77
CA LYS A 41 10.31 3.18 0.60
C LYS A 41 11.62 3.68 1.20
N SER A 42 11.98 3.18 2.38
CA SER A 42 13.20 3.59 3.09
C SER A 42 14.45 3.16 2.32
N SER A 43 14.52 1.89 1.90
CA SER A 43 15.62 1.37 1.09
C SER A 43 15.72 2.07 -0.26
N THR A 44 14.59 2.31 -0.93
CA THR A 44 14.57 3.05 -2.19
C THR A 44 15.12 4.46 -2.01
N LYS A 45 14.76 5.16 -0.92
CA LYS A 45 15.25 6.51 -0.63
C LYS A 45 16.77 6.53 -0.39
N GLU A 46 17.31 5.53 0.30
CA GLU A 46 18.73 5.38 0.56
C GLU A 46 19.52 5.17 -0.75
N LEU A 47 19.06 4.25 -1.61
CA LEU A 47 19.66 4.01 -2.94
C LEU A 47 19.63 5.26 -3.85
N LEU A 48 18.58 6.07 -3.76
CA LEU A 48 18.45 7.34 -4.48
C LEU A 48 19.32 8.46 -3.91
N ALA A 49 19.64 8.41 -2.61
CA ALA A 49 20.52 9.37 -1.95
C ALA A 49 22.00 9.07 -2.26
N GLU A 50 22.39 7.79 -2.20
CA GLU A 50 23.75 7.34 -2.56
C GLU A 50 24.11 7.70 -4.01
N ASN A 51 23.19 7.51 -4.96
CA ASN A 51 23.40 7.90 -6.36
C ASN A 51 23.58 9.42 -6.59
N GLN A 52 23.05 10.26 -5.70
CA GLN A 52 23.18 11.72 -5.82
C GLN A 52 24.49 12.24 -5.22
N GLU A 53 25.06 11.56 -4.22
CA GLU A 53 26.32 11.98 -3.59
C GLU A 53 27.55 11.64 -4.45
N ASP A 54 27.53 10.57 -5.23
CA ASP A 54 28.63 10.21 -6.17
C ASP A 54 28.75 11.17 -7.37
N SER A 55 27.68 11.87 -7.74
CA SER A 55 27.70 12.87 -8.83
C SER A 55 28.35 14.20 -8.43
N SER A 56 28.55 14.45 -7.12
CA SER A 56 29.13 15.69 -6.60
C SER A 56 30.63 15.61 -6.30
N LYS A 57 31.23 14.41 -6.24
CA LYS A 57 32.65 14.22 -5.87
C LYS A 57 33.63 14.06 -7.04
N THR A 58 33.17 14.09 -8.29
CA THR A 58 34.04 13.98 -9.48
C THR A 58 34.23 15.31 -10.22
N LYS A 59 33.99 16.46 -9.57
CA LYS A 59 34.34 17.77 -10.13
C LYS A 59 35.58 18.36 -9.47
#